data_AF-A0A9X1KTY4-F1
#
_entry.id   AF-A0A9X1KTY4-F1
#
_cell.length_a   1.000
_cell.length_b   1.000
_cell.length_c   1.000
_cell.angle_alpha   90.00
_cell.angle_beta   90.00
_cell.angle_gamma   90.00
#
_symmetry.space_group_name_H-M   'P 1'
#
loop_
_entity.id
_entity.type
_entity.pdbx_description
1 polymer ?
#
loop_
_entity_poly.entity_id
_entity_poly.type
_entity_poly.pdbx_seq_one_letter_code
_entity_poly.pdbx_strand_id
1 'polypeptide(L)'
;MISSNKFMINPRFSRQMGALRISGIIIGMVMVLLIALPVSEAGAQDRYFPPAGPVWEEKAPGEVGLDAEGVKQAVDFALANENSVERDLRIAILKGFSHEPYHHLAGPVRERGNPGGMIIKNGYVVASWGDTERADMTFSVTKSFLSAVAGVASDRGLISSTDHLLTNYVWDRTFDGEHNGKITWHHLLNQSSDWYGTLFGMEDWSDRPPRQGGID
;
A
#
# COMPACT_ATOMS: atom_id res chain seq x y z
N MET A 1 -65.07 -53.69 -20.89
CA MET A 1 -64.33 -53.69 -22.17
C MET A 1 -62.85 -53.72 -21.83
N ILE A 2 -62.17 -54.82 -22.18
CA ILE A 2 -60.71 -54.92 -22.51
C ILE A 2 -59.75 -54.61 -21.33
N SER A 3 -58.77 -55.40 -20.90
CA SER A 3 -58.13 -56.65 -21.34
C SER A 3 -57.28 -57.18 -20.16
N SER A 4 -57.16 -58.50 -20.12
CA SER A 4 -56.17 -59.32 -19.42
C SER A 4 -54.71 -58.85 -19.53
N ASN A 5 -53.92 -59.05 -18.46
CA ASN A 5 -52.84 -60.05 -18.50
C ASN A 5 -52.30 -60.43 -17.10
N LYS A 6 -52.14 -61.74 -16.92
CA LYS A 6 -51.49 -62.44 -15.81
C LYS A 6 -49.97 -62.39 -15.99
N PHE A 7 -49.19 -62.28 -14.91
CA PHE A 7 -48.40 -63.39 -14.32
C PHE A 7 -47.27 -62.91 -13.38
N MET A 8 -47.32 -63.44 -12.15
CA MET A 8 -46.25 -63.84 -11.21
C MET A 8 -44.91 -63.09 -11.17
N ILE A 9 -44.55 -62.61 -9.96
CA ILE A 9 -43.37 -63.11 -9.22
C ILE A 9 -43.73 -63.27 -7.73
N ASN A 10 -43.27 -64.39 -7.17
CA ASN A 10 -43.46 -64.97 -5.83
C ASN A 10 -42.67 -64.18 -4.73
N PRO A 11 -42.75 -64.53 -3.43
CA PRO A 11 -42.92 -63.58 -2.34
C PRO A 11 -41.61 -63.40 -1.56
N ARG A 12 -41.64 -62.49 -0.59
CA ARG A 12 -40.80 -62.38 0.63
C ARG A 12 -40.31 -60.94 0.78
N PHE A 13 -40.96 -60.18 1.66
CA PHE A 13 -40.39 -59.87 2.97
C PHE A 13 -41.30 -58.87 3.69
N SER A 14 -41.78 -59.32 4.85
CA SER A 14 -42.32 -58.55 5.96
C SER A 14 -41.68 -57.15 6.11
N ARG A 15 -42.53 -56.11 6.17
CA ARG A 15 -42.21 -54.83 6.81
C ARG A 15 -43.33 -54.44 7.77
N GLN A 16 -43.19 -54.85 9.02
CA GLN A 16 -43.61 -54.01 10.15
C GLN A 16 -42.42 -53.08 10.45
N MET A 17 -42.57 -51.77 10.24
CA MET A 17 -41.67 -50.78 10.84
C MET A 17 -42.31 -50.26 12.11
N GLY A 18 -41.86 -50.80 13.25
CA GLY A 18 -42.08 -50.22 14.56
C GLY A 18 -41.20 -48.98 14.75
N ALA A 19 -41.71 -48.03 15.54
CA ALA A 19 -41.05 -46.78 15.88
C ALA A 19 -39.66 -47.03 16.51
N LEU A 20 -38.63 -46.42 15.93
CA LEU A 20 -37.27 -46.47 16.44
C LEU A 20 -37.16 -45.53 17.65
N ARG A 21 -37.14 -46.09 18.87
CA ARG A 21 -36.77 -45.34 20.07
C ARG A 21 -35.25 -45.16 20.08
N ILE A 22 -34.79 -43.97 19.69
CA ILE A 22 -33.37 -43.59 19.81
C ILE A 22 -33.09 -43.39 21.30
N SER A 23 -32.26 -44.26 21.87
CA SER A 23 -31.85 -44.22 23.28
C SER A 23 -31.12 -42.92 23.60
N GLY A 24 -31.42 -42.29 24.74
CA GLY A 24 -30.77 -41.04 25.19
C GLY A 24 -29.24 -41.13 25.29
N ILE A 25 -28.69 -42.35 25.32
CA ILE A 25 -27.25 -42.63 25.27
C ILE A 25 -26.64 -42.24 23.91
N ILE A 26 -27.37 -42.43 22.79
CA ILE A 26 -26.89 -42.08 21.45
C ILE A 26 -26.87 -40.56 21.27
N ILE A 27 -27.88 -39.86 21.81
CA ILE A 27 -27.92 -38.38 21.82
C ILE A 27 -26.76 -37.83 22.67
N GLY A 28 -26.50 -38.42 23.83
CA GLY A 28 -25.36 -38.06 24.68
C GLY A 28 -24.00 -38.28 24.00
N MET A 29 -23.82 -39.42 23.30
CA MET A 29 -22.57 -39.70 22.56
C MET A 29 -22.33 -38.72 21.40
N VAL A 30 -23.39 -38.33 20.67
CA VAL A 30 -23.29 -37.34 19.59
C VAL A 30 -23.00 -35.93 20.14
N MET A 31 -23.58 -35.57 21.28
CA MET A 31 -23.27 -34.30 21.97
C MET A 31 -21.82 -34.25 22.47
N VAL A 32 -21.31 -35.36 23.03
CA VAL A 32 -19.91 -35.46 23.47
C VAL A 32 -18.94 -35.43 22.29
N LEU A 33 -19.29 -36.02 21.15
CA LEU A 33 -18.47 -35.94 19.93
C LEU A 33 -18.43 -34.53 19.32
N LEU A 34 -19.51 -33.75 19.44
CA LEU A 34 -19.55 -32.36 18.96
C LEU A 34 -18.75 -31.39 19.85
N ILE A 35 -18.59 -31.70 21.13
CA ILE A 35 -17.78 -30.90 22.08
C ILE A 35 -16.28 -31.26 21.97
N ALA A 36 -15.95 -32.42 21.40
CA ALA A 36 -14.58 -32.90 21.21
C ALA A 36 -13.99 -32.56 19.82
N LEU A 37 -14.57 -31.61 19.09
CA LEU A 37 -13.82 -30.98 18.00
C LEU A 37 -12.62 -30.27 18.64
N PRO A 38 -11.38 -30.58 18.24
CA PRO A 38 -10.26 -29.78 18.68
C PRO A 38 -10.57 -28.37 18.19
N VAL A 39 -10.74 -27.44 19.13
CA VAL A 39 -10.59 -26.03 18.84
C VAL A 39 -9.13 -25.93 18.43
N SER A 40 -8.87 -26.04 17.13
CA SER A 40 -7.63 -25.59 16.56
C SER A 40 -7.57 -24.13 16.93
N GLU A 41 -6.80 -23.80 17.97
CA GLU A 41 -6.29 -22.45 18.10
C GLU A 41 -5.60 -22.19 16.77
N ALA A 42 -6.29 -21.43 15.91
CA ALA A 42 -5.65 -20.78 14.79
C ALA A 42 -4.68 -19.82 15.45
N GLY A 43 -3.49 -20.32 15.80
CA GLY A 43 -2.39 -19.49 16.21
C GLY A 43 -2.26 -18.45 15.12
N ALA A 44 -2.62 -17.21 15.45
CA ALA A 44 -2.25 -16.10 14.61
C ALA A 44 -0.75 -16.26 14.46
N GLN A 45 -0.26 -16.57 13.26
CA GLN A 45 1.18 -16.62 13.04
C GLN A 45 1.72 -15.30 13.58
N ASP A 46 2.65 -15.38 14.52
CA ASP A 46 3.33 -14.20 15.02
C ASP A 46 3.90 -13.49 13.81
N ARG A 47 3.28 -12.36 13.45
CA ARG A 47 3.73 -11.57 12.30
C ARG A 47 5.06 -11.01 12.70
N TYR A 48 6.11 -11.44 12.00
CA TYR A 48 7.40 -10.82 12.13
C TYR A 48 7.27 -9.33 11.76
N PHE A 49 7.65 -8.49 12.72
CA PHE A 49 7.82 -7.07 12.53
C PHE A 49 9.28 -6.76 12.83
N PRO A 50 10.01 -6.14 11.89
CA PRO A 50 11.42 -5.87 12.10
C PRO A 50 11.63 -4.93 13.28
N PRO A 51 12.71 -5.12 14.07
CA PRO A 51 13.05 -4.18 15.13
C PRO A 51 13.32 -2.80 14.52
N ALA A 52 13.18 -1.75 15.33
CA ALA A 52 13.57 -0.41 14.91
C ALA A 52 15.06 -0.39 14.54
N GLY A 53 15.39 0.09 13.34
CA GLY A 53 16.76 0.14 12.82
C GLY A 53 16.93 -0.67 11.53
N PRO A 54 18.18 -0.86 11.07
CA PRO A 54 18.49 -1.49 9.79
C PRO A 54 18.48 -3.02 9.84
N VAL A 55 18.34 -3.64 11.02
CA VAL A 55 18.45 -5.08 11.18
C VAL A 55 17.13 -5.75 10.80
N TRP A 56 17.04 -6.21 9.55
CA TRP A 56 15.90 -6.98 9.05
C TRP A 56 16.33 -8.42 8.81
N GLU A 57 15.50 -9.38 9.22
CA GLU A 57 15.69 -10.77 8.85
C GLU A 57 15.49 -10.98 7.34
N GLU A 58 16.41 -11.73 6.75
CA GLU A 58 16.33 -12.18 5.36
C GLU A 58 15.76 -13.60 5.28
N LYS A 59 14.95 -13.85 4.26
CA LYS A 59 14.42 -15.19 3.94
C LYS A 59 14.50 -15.47 2.46
N ALA A 60 14.79 -16.71 2.09
CA ALA A 60 14.70 -17.12 0.70
C ALA A 60 13.25 -16.97 0.18
N PRO A 61 13.05 -16.67 -1.11
CA PRO A 61 11.71 -16.53 -1.70
C PRO A 61 10.77 -17.68 -1.34
N GLY A 62 11.24 -18.93 -1.44
CA GLY A 62 10.45 -20.12 -1.14
C GLY A 62 9.96 -20.20 0.30
N GLU A 63 10.72 -19.67 1.27
CA GLU A 63 10.35 -19.68 2.70
C GLU A 63 9.18 -18.75 3.02
N VAL A 64 8.93 -17.75 2.16
CA VAL A 64 7.81 -16.83 2.27
C VAL A 64 6.72 -17.08 1.21
N GLY A 65 6.78 -18.23 0.53
CA GLY A 65 5.80 -18.64 -0.46
C GLY A 65 5.89 -17.91 -1.80
N LEU A 66 7.06 -17.35 -2.13
CA LEU A 66 7.34 -16.74 -3.43
C LEU A 66 8.13 -17.69 -4.33
N ASP A 67 7.90 -17.59 -5.64
CA ASP A 67 8.70 -18.30 -6.64
C ASP A 67 10.11 -17.71 -6.72
N ALA A 68 11.12 -18.53 -6.48
CA ALA A 68 12.51 -18.08 -6.44
C ALA A 68 13.00 -17.59 -7.80
N GLU A 69 12.57 -18.25 -8.89
CA GLU A 69 12.95 -17.86 -10.24
C GLU A 69 12.25 -16.55 -10.64
N GLY A 70 10.97 -16.39 -10.33
CA GLY A 70 10.25 -15.13 -10.54
C GLY A 70 10.85 -13.94 -9.78
N VAL A 71 11.29 -14.13 -8.53
CA VAL A 71 12.00 -13.08 -7.78
C VAL A 71 13.31 -12.73 -8.47
N LYS A 72 14.10 -13.73 -8.88
CA LYS A 72 15.34 -13.51 -9.61
C LYS A 72 15.10 -12.73 -10.92
N GLN A 73 14.09 -13.10 -11.69
CA GLN A 73 13.73 -12.41 -12.94
C GLN A 73 13.34 -10.95 -12.71
N ALA A 74 12.64 -10.64 -11.61
CA ALA A 74 12.30 -9.27 -11.25
C ALA A 74 13.55 -8.43 -10.93
N VAL A 75 14.52 -9.01 -10.19
CA VAL A 75 15.80 -8.36 -9.89
C VAL A 75 16.61 -8.14 -11.16
N ASP A 76 16.75 -9.17 -12.00
CA ASP A 76 17.47 -9.08 -13.27
C ASP A 76 16.85 -8.03 -14.19
N PHE A 77 15.51 -7.96 -14.25
CA PHE A 77 14.80 -6.93 -14.99
C PHE A 77 15.13 -5.53 -14.48
N ALA A 78 15.09 -5.30 -13.16
CA ALA A 78 15.41 -4.00 -12.57
C ALA A 78 16.84 -3.57 -12.88
N LEU A 79 17.81 -4.49 -12.82
CA LEU A 79 19.21 -4.24 -13.15
C LEU A 79 19.42 -3.96 -14.64
N ALA A 80 18.73 -4.69 -15.52
CA ALA A 80 18.83 -4.53 -16.97
C ALA A 80 18.13 -3.27 -17.50
N ASN A 81 17.21 -2.68 -16.74
CA ASN A 81 16.39 -1.53 -17.14
C ASN A 81 16.70 -0.29 -16.30
N GLU A 82 17.98 -0.06 -16.00
CA GLU A 82 18.39 1.20 -15.40
C GLU A 82 17.96 2.41 -16.27
N ASN A 83 17.46 3.47 -15.63
CA ASN A 83 17.10 4.69 -16.35
C ASN A 83 18.33 5.36 -16.98
N SER A 84 18.11 6.03 -18.11
CA SER A 84 19.14 6.77 -18.84
C SER A 84 19.34 8.21 -18.33
N VAL A 85 18.71 8.57 -17.21
CA VAL A 85 18.85 9.91 -16.60
C VAL A 85 20.29 10.10 -16.14
N GLU A 86 20.78 11.31 -16.29
CA GLU A 86 22.14 11.71 -15.94
C GLU A 86 22.48 11.29 -14.49
N ARG A 87 23.71 10.79 -14.29
CA ARG A 87 24.17 10.42 -12.95
C ARG A 87 24.24 11.63 -12.03
N ASP A 88 24.74 12.75 -12.54
CA ASP A 88 24.69 14.03 -11.86
C ASP A 88 23.27 14.61 -11.90
N LEU A 89 22.57 14.52 -10.76
CA LEU A 89 21.19 14.99 -10.68
C LEU A 89 21.06 16.51 -10.84
N ARG A 90 22.15 17.29 -10.72
CA ARG A 90 22.11 18.73 -11.05
C ARG A 90 21.76 18.92 -12.52
N ILE A 91 22.38 18.12 -13.39
CA ILE A 91 22.13 18.15 -14.83
C ILE A 91 20.72 17.63 -15.11
N ALA A 92 20.33 16.50 -14.52
CA ALA A 92 19.02 15.90 -14.72
C ALA A 92 17.87 16.85 -14.35
N ILE A 93 17.95 17.50 -13.19
CA ILE A 93 16.91 18.42 -12.71
C ILE A 93 16.83 19.66 -13.59
N LEU A 94 17.97 20.34 -13.83
CA LEU A 94 17.99 21.56 -14.66
C LEU A 94 17.50 21.31 -16.08
N LYS A 95 17.81 20.13 -16.65
CA LYS A 95 17.33 19.73 -17.97
C LYS A 95 15.86 19.37 -17.97
N GLY A 96 15.39 18.64 -16.96
CA GLY A 96 13.98 18.23 -16.83
C GLY A 96 13.01 19.41 -16.74
N PHE A 97 13.45 20.50 -16.13
CA PHE A 97 12.67 21.71 -15.90
C PHE A 97 13.17 22.92 -16.70
N SER A 98 13.92 22.70 -17.79
CA SER A 98 14.54 23.78 -18.56
C SER A 98 13.56 24.77 -19.21
N HIS A 99 12.28 24.42 -19.26
CA HIS A 99 11.22 25.26 -19.80
C HIS A 99 10.54 26.13 -18.74
N GLU A 100 10.77 25.85 -17.45
CA GLU A 100 10.20 26.60 -16.33
C GLU A 100 10.99 27.90 -16.11
N PRO A 101 10.34 29.07 -16.14
CA PRO A 101 11.01 30.34 -15.88
C PRO A 101 11.51 30.40 -14.44
N TYR A 102 12.66 31.05 -14.26
CA TYR A 102 13.31 31.25 -12.94
C TYR A 102 13.68 29.96 -12.19
N HIS A 103 13.59 28.80 -12.87
CA HIS A 103 13.97 27.52 -12.30
C HIS A 103 15.45 27.49 -11.91
N HIS A 104 15.71 27.06 -10.68
CA HIS A 104 17.05 26.89 -10.14
C HIS A 104 17.03 25.77 -9.10
N LEU A 105 18.22 25.26 -8.77
CA LEU A 105 18.36 24.21 -7.77
C LEU A 105 18.18 24.80 -6.37
N ALA A 106 17.06 24.47 -5.72
CA ALA A 106 16.80 24.82 -4.34
C ALA A 106 17.33 23.73 -3.38
N GLY A 107 18.52 23.95 -2.84
CA GLY A 107 19.14 23.08 -1.83
C GLY A 107 20.16 22.07 -2.38
N PRO A 108 20.69 21.18 -1.52
CA PRO A 108 21.73 20.24 -1.90
C PRO A 108 21.26 19.20 -2.92
N VAL A 109 22.10 18.99 -3.93
CA VAL A 109 21.89 17.95 -4.96
C VAL A 109 23.14 17.09 -5.02
N ARG A 110 22.96 15.80 -5.31
CA ARG A 110 24.04 14.82 -5.37
C ARG A 110 23.81 13.87 -6.55
N GLU A 111 24.86 13.22 -7.01
CA GLU A 111 24.74 12.14 -8.00
C GLU A 111 23.82 11.01 -7.52
N ARG A 112 23.05 10.38 -8.41
CA ARG A 112 22.25 9.20 -8.08
C ARG A 112 23.13 7.96 -7.96
N GLY A 113 22.75 7.04 -7.06
CA GLY A 113 23.40 5.73 -6.95
C GLY A 113 23.17 4.84 -8.18
N ASN A 114 23.86 3.69 -8.20
CA ASN A 114 23.53 2.58 -9.10
C ASN A 114 22.12 2.04 -8.79
N PRO A 115 21.48 1.27 -9.71
CA PRO A 115 20.18 0.68 -9.46
C PRO A 115 20.21 -0.12 -8.17
N GLY A 116 19.34 0.25 -7.24
CA GLY A 116 19.22 -0.39 -5.95
C GLY A 116 17.75 -0.62 -5.62
N GLY A 117 17.49 -1.63 -4.81
CA GLY A 117 16.14 -1.95 -4.39
C GLY A 117 16.08 -3.18 -3.50
N MET A 118 14.89 -3.43 -2.98
CA MET A 118 14.60 -4.59 -2.15
C MET A 118 13.17 -5.06 -2.36
N ILE A 119 12.95 -6.36 -2.15
CA ILE A 119 11.63 -6.98 -2.10
C ILE A 119 11.39 -7.41 -0.66
N ILE A 120 10.32 -6.91 -0.07
CA ILE A 120 9.91 -7.23 1.30
C ILE A 120 8.62 -8.04 1.27
N LYS A 121 8.57 -9.14 2.03
CA LYS A 121 7.36 -9.95 2.22
C LYS A 121 7.19 -10.29 3.69
N ASN A 122 6.02 -9.92 4.25
CA ASN A 122 5.66 -10.23 5.64
C ASN A 122 6.73 -9.79 6.66
N GLY A 123 7.35 -8.63 6.45
CA GLY A 123 8.41 -8.09 7.30
C GLY A 123 9.82 -8.58 6.97
N TYR A 124 9.99 -9.61 6.14
CA TYR A 124 11.29 -10.15 5.75
C TYR A 124 11.80 -9.51 4.47
N VAL A 125 13.12 -9.28 4.40
CA VAL A 125 13.79 -8.99 3.13
C VAL A 125 13.96 -10.31 2.37
N VAL A 126 13.50 -10.34 1.13
CA VAL A 126 13.51 -11.54 0.29
C VAL A 126 14.60 -11.49 -0.78
N ALA A 127 14.86 -10.28 -1.26
CA ALA A 127 15.94 -9.98 -2.18
C ALA A 127 16.30 -8.52 -2.03
N SER A 128 17.57 -8.20 -2.23
CA SER A 128 18.08 -6.84 -2.34
C SER A 128 19.15 -6.79 -3.40
N TRP A 129 19.27 -5.66 -4.08
CA TRP A 129 20.32 -5.41 -5.07
C TRP A 129 20.79 -3.96 -4.97
N GLY A 130 22.02 -3.72 -5.41
CA GLY A 130 22.67 -2.42 -5.25
C GLY A 130 22.96 -2.05 -3.79
N ASP A 131 23.27 -0.77 -3.58
CA ASP A 131 23.53 -0.22 -2.25
C ASP A 131 22.22 0.37 -1.68
N THR A 132 21.55 -0.42 -0.84
CA THR A 132 20.25 -0.04 -0.25
C THR A 132 20.37 0.82 1.01
N GLU A 133 21.58 0.97 1.56
CA GLU A 133 21.85 1.83 2.73
C GLU A 133 22.23 3.25 2.32
N ARG A 134 22.61 3.45 1.06
CA ARG A 134 22.85 4.76 0.49
C ARG A 134 21.58 5.61 0.54
N ALA A 135 21.65 6.74 1.23
CA ALA A 135 20.63 7.76 1.07
C ALA A 135 20.58 8.20 -0.41
N ASP A 136 19.43 8.27 -1.05
CA ASP A 136 19.29 8.77 -2.42
C ASP A 136 18.31 9.94 -2.49
N MET A 137 18.34 10.73 -3.56
CA MET A 137 17.29 11.73 -3.80
C MET A 137 16.05 10.99 -4.30
N THR A 138 15.00 10.96 -3.49
CA THR A 138 13.77 10.19 -3.78
C THR A 138 12.63 11.04 -4.35
N PHE A 139 12.86 12.34 -4.58
CA PHE A 139 11.90 13.28 -5.16
C PHE A 139 10.51 13.20 -4.49
N SER A 140 9.45 12.88 -5.25
CA SER A 140 8.08 12.88 -4.75
C SER A 140 7.76 11.82 -3.69
N VAL A 141 8.66 10.87 -3.39
CA VAL A 141 8.51 10.00 -2.20
C VAL A 141 8.42 10.83 -0.92
N THR A 142 9.03 12.03 -0.86
CA THR A 142 8.89 12.99 0.24
C THR A 142 7.43 13.26 0.60
N LYS A 143 6.51 13.27 -0.37
CA LYS A 143 5.07 13.51 -0.13
C LYS A 143 4.44 12.38 0.69
N SER A 144 4.87 11.14 0.49
CA SER A 144 4.40 10.00 1.29
C SER A 144 4.85 10.11 2.74
N PHE A 145 6.10 10.56 2.99
CA PHE A 145 6.57 10.85 4.34
C PHE A 145 5.76 11.98 5.00
N LEU A 146 5.49 13.07 4.27
CA LEU A 146 4.65 14.16 4.76
C LEU A 146 3.21 13.69 5.09
N SER A 147 2.64 12.83 4.26
CA SER A 147 1.32 12.22 4.53
C SER A 147 1.33 11.35 5.80
N ALA A 148 2.37 10.53 5.99
CA ALA A 148 2.53 9.75 7.21
C ALA A 148 2.67 10.64 8.46
N VAL A 149 3.44 11.73 8.38
CA VAL A 149 3.58 12.71 9.47
C VAL A 149 2.23 13.39 9.77
N ALA A 150 1.45 13.75 8.76
CA ALA A 150 0.11 14.30 8.95
C ALA A 150 -0.83 13.29 9.65
N GLY A 151 -0.74 12.00 9.31
CA GLY A 151 -1.45 10.93 10.00
C GLY A 151 -1.08 10.84 11.49
N VAL A 152 0.22 10.92 11.82
CA VAL A 152 0.69 10.96 13.22
C VAL A 152 0.20 12.23 13.94
N ALA A 153 0.19 13.38 13.27
CA ALA A 153 -0.33 14.61 13.84
C ALA A 153 -1.83 14.55 14.12
N SER A 154 -2.60 13.89 13.24
CA SER A 154 -4.03 13.61 13.43
C SER A 154 -4.27 12.69 14.63
N ASP A 155 -3.53 11.57 14.73
CA ASP A 155 -3.60 10.63 15.86
C ASP A 155 -3.30 11.31 17.21
N ARG A 156 -2.39 12.28 17.21
CA ARG A 156 -2.05 13.10 18.38
C ARG A 156 -3.00 14.28 18.64
N GLY A 157 -4.04 14.45 17.84
CA GLY A 157 -5.00 15.54 17.95
C GLY A 157 -4.49 16.92 17.54
N LEU A 158 -3.26 17.02 17.00
CA LEU A 158 -2.69 18.28 16.48
C LEU A 158 -3.39 18.74 15.21
N ILE A 159 -3.86 17.79 14.39
CA ILE A 159 -4.82 18.04 13.31
C ILE A 159 -6.13 17.38 13.73
N SER A 160 -6.99 18.12 14.42
CA SER A 160 -8.21 17.54 14.99
C SER A 160 -9.29 17.20 13.94
N SER A 161 -9.23 17.83 12.77
CA SER A 161 -10.06 17.51 11.61
C SER A 161 -9.36 17.94 10.32
N THR A 162 -9.50 17.15 9.26
CA THR A 162 -9.01 17.51 7.92
C THR A 162 -9.83 18.63 7.28
N ASP A 163 -11.01 18.92 7.79
CA ASP A 163 -11.88 19.98 7.27
C ASP A 163 -11.54 21.35 7.86
N HIS A 164 -10.59 21.40 8.81
CA HIS A 164 -10.13 22.68 9.34
C HIS A 164 -9.33 23.47 8.30
N LEU A 165 -9.59 24.78 8.27
CA LEU A 165 -8.87 25.74 7.44
C LEU A 165 -7.40 25.82 7.85
N LEU A 166 -6.51 25.97 6.87
CA LEU A 166 -5.08 26.09 7.12
C LEU A 166 -4.70 27.39 7.81
N THR A 167 -5.51 28.44 7.64
CA THR A 167 -5.36 29.73 8.35
C THR A 167 -5.43 29.59 9.88
N ASN A 168 -5.98 28.49 10.40
CA ASN A 168 -5.97 28.20 11.83
C ASN A 168 -4.62 27.65 12.33
N TYR A 169 -3.73 27.22 11.43
CA TYR A 169 -2.46 26.56 11.75
C TYR A 169 -1.24 27.32 11.24
N VAL A 170 -1.39 28.07 10.14
CA VAL A 170 -0.30 28.74 9.43
C VAL A 170 -0.56 30.26 9.49
N TRP A 171 0.28 30.96 10.25
CA TRP A 171 0.10 32.38 10.61
C TRP A 171 0.95 33.36 9.79
N ASP A 172 1.73 32.88 8.83
CA ASP A 172 2.65 33.68 8.02
C ASP A 172 1.96 34.33 6.81
N ARG A 173 0.63 34.24 6.75
CA ARG A 173 -0.24 34.81 5.71
C ARG A 173 -0.20 34.06 4.38
N THR A 174 0.46 32.91 4.30
CA THR A 174 0.48 32.04 3.11
C THR A 174 -0.93 31.65 2.63
N PHE A 175 -1.89 31.58 3.55
CA PHE A 175 -3.29 31.23 3.25
C PHE A 175 -4.25 32.43 3.30
N ASP A 176 -3.75 33.68 3.31
CA ASP A 176 -4.62 34.86 3.27
C ASP A 176 -5.36 34.97 1.91
N GLY A 177 -6.53 35.63 1.91
CA GLY A 177 -7.27 35.98 0.69
C GLY A 177 -8.53 35.14 0.45
N GLU A 178 -9.30 35.52 -0.57
CA GLU A 178 -10.62 34.94 -0.84
C GLU A 178 -10.56 33.44 -1.22
N HIS A 179 -9.53 33.04 -1.96
CA HIS A 179 -9.33 31.65 -2.39
C HIS A 179 -8.54 30.86 -1.37
N ASN A 180 -7.29 31.25 -1.10
CA ASN A 180 -6.40 30.49 -0.21
C ASN A 180 -6.97 30.36 1.21
N GLY A 181 -7.76 31.34 1.68
CA GLY A 181 -8.40 31.32 3.00
C GLY A 181 -9.48 30.24 3.16
N LYS A 182 -9.89 29.58 2.06
CA LYS A 182 -10.83 28.45 2.06
C LYS A 182 -10.12 27.08 2.05
N ILE A 183 -8.79 27.06 1.97
CA ILE A 183 -8.03 25.80 1.87
C ILE A 183 -8.04 25.07 3.22
N THR A 184 -8.35 23.78 3.19
CA THR A 184 -8.37 22.88 4.35
C THR A 184 -7.26 21.83 4.24
N TRP A 185 -6.98 21.12 5.34
CA TRP A 185 -6.05 19.99 5.32
C TRP A 185 -6.47 18.93 4.29
N HIS A 186 -7.77 18.70 4.12
CA HIS A 186 -8.32 17.79 3.12
C HIS A 186 -7.85 18.18 1.70
N HIS A 187 -7.87 19.47 1.37
CA HIS A 187 -7.42 19.94 0.07
C HIS A 187 -5.92 19.71 -0.15
N LEU A 188 -5.06 19.97 0.86
CA LEU A 188 -3.62 19.74 0.74
C LEU A 188 -3.28 18.25 0.65
N LEU A 189 -3.91 17.41 1.46
CA LEU A 189 -3.66 15.97 1.51
C LEU A 189 -4.16 15.23 0.25
N ASN A 190 -5.11 15.81 -0.49
CA ASN A 190 -5.64 15.25 -1.73
C ASN A 190 -5.24 16.03 -3.00
N GLN A 191 -4.29 16.96 -2.90
CA GLN A 191 -3.78 17.75 -4.04
C GLN A 191 -4.90 18.48 -4.81
N SER A 192 -5.85 19.07 -4.10
CA SER A 192 -7.04 19.71 -4.68
C SER A 192 -7.24 21.16 -4.21
N SER A 193 -6.20 21.79 -3.68
CA SER A 193 -6.29 23.14 -3.11
C SER A 193 -6.32 24.24 -4.16
N ASP A 194 -5.70 24.00 -5.32
CA ASP A 194 -5.39 25.03 -6.31
C ASP A 194 -4.76 26.28 -5.66
N TRP A 195 -3.89 26.06 -4.66
CA TRP A 195 -3.22 27.14 -3.96
C TRP A 195 -2.39 27.96 -4.97
N TYR A 196 -2.47 29.28 -4.85
CA TYR A 196 -1.68 30.19 -5.69
C TYR A 196 -0.89 31.20 -4.85
N GLY A 197 0.20 31.72 -5.43
CA GLY A 197 1.11 32.67 -4.81
C GLY A 197 2.57 32.25 -4.91
N THR A 198 3.40 32.91 -4.09
CA THR A 198 4.85 32.67 -4.07
C THR A 198 5.25 31.88 -2.83
N LEU A 199 5.98 30.78 -3.02
CA LEU A 199 6.56 30.00 -1.91
C LEU A 199 8.04 29.73 -2.18
N PHE A 200 8.89 30.01 -1.18
CA PHE A 200 10.35 29.89 -1.30
C PHE A 200 10.96 30.66 -2.49
N GLY A 201 10.35 31.78 -2.87
CA GLY A 201 10.80 32.60 -4.00
C GLY A 201 10.43 32.03 -5.38
N MET A 202 9.56 31.02 -5.43
CA MET A 202 9.01 30.45 -6.67
C MET A 202 7.51 30.72 -6.76
N GLU A 203 7.04 31.09 -7.94
CA GLU A 203 5.63 31.34 -8.20
C GLU A 203 4.89 30.04 -8.53
N ASP A 204 3.63 29.91 -8.10
CA ASP A 204 2.78 28.73 -8.35
C ASP A 204 2.48 28.44 -9.83
N TRP A 205 2.76 29.40 -10.71
CA TRP A 205 2.58 29.27 -12.16
C TRP A 205 3.88 28.93 -12.90
N SER A 206 5.05 28.96 -12.23
CA SER A 206 6.34 28.74 -12.87
C SER A 206 6.49 27.33 -13.48
N ASP A 207 5.75 26.33 -12.99
CA ASP A 207 5.71 24.97 -13.54
C ASP A 207 4.72 24.80 -14.73
N ARG A 208 3.96 25.86 -15.05
CA ARG A 208 2.98 25.92 -16.15
C ARG A 208 3.13 27.23 -16.94
N PRO A 209 4.31 27.48 -17.54
CA PRO A 209 4.52 28.70 -18.31
C PRO A 209 3.60 28.78 -19.53
N PRO A 210 3.26 29.99 -20.01
CA PRO A 210 2.50 30.18 -21.23
C PRO A 210 3.11 29.40 -22.40
N ARG A 211 2.28 28.67 -23.15
CA ARG A 211 2.73 27.94 -24.36
C ARG A 211 3.12 28.88 -25.50
N GLN A 212 2.65 30.13 -25.47
CA GLN A 212 2.91 31.17 -26.46
C GLN A 212 3.00 32.51 -25.73
N GLY A 213 3.89 33.40 -26.19
CA GLY A 213 4.15 34.69 -25.54
C GLY A 213 5.31 34.65 -24.54
N GLY A 214 5.65 35.81 -23.99
CA GLY A 214 6.60 35.93 -22.89
C GLY A 214 5.93 35.72 -21.53
N ILE A 215 6.74 35.84 -20.48
CA ILE A 215 6.31 35.88 -19.07
C ILE A 215 6.19 37.34 -18.56
N ASP A 216 6.21 38.29 -19.50
CA ASP A 216 6.21 39.75 -19.30
C ASP A 216 4.81 40.38 -19.31
#